data_AF-A0A3D9GPL1-F1
#
_entry.id   AF-A0A3D9GPL1-F1
#
_cell.length_a   1.000
_cell.length_b   1.000
_cell.length_c   1.000
_cell.angle_alpha   90.00
_cell.angle_beta   90.00
_cell.angle_gamma   90.00
#
_symmetry.space_group_name_H-M   'P 1'
#
loop_
_entity.id
_entity.type
_entity.pdbx_description
1 polymer ?
#
loop_
_entity_poly.entity_id
_entity_poly.type
_entity_poly.pdbx_seq_one_letter_code
_entity_poly.pdbx_strand_id
1 'polypeptide(L)'
;MRKLLLLYYLLFFALSSCEKNIDEQTDFNSFLESNYEFNNRNLNQNRAYYYTRIEEIPEKKIDRLNNLDPKVEALISDIDKAIKNEKSSIENLISEYRIILDEIKQIVKFDKDYLITELNQRKKTKNYSNKFRLNIIKNELVIAMNYVFEYANTAKHYADGFRKLDSINTRITQIQNNSIKINLSSDIAQSIKENRHIIIDNIKLNGINEKIDYKIMENHSFADIELDSLKNGKYTLNGILRYYHRNGKIDIPFRETFEIK
;
A
#
# COMPACT_ATOMS: atom_id res chain seq x y z
N MET A 1 -1.04 9.42 15.73
CA MET A 1 -2.35 9.30 16.41
C MET A 1 -3.43 8.73 15.47
N ARG A 2 -3.18 7.56 14.84
CA ARG A 2 -4.18 6.86 13.98
C ARG A 2 -4.51 5.45 14.48
N LYS A 3 -3.70 4.89 15.39
CA LYS A 3 -3.85 3.53 15.92
C LYS A 3 -4.69 3.41 17.20
N LEU A 4 -5.05 4.54 17.83
CA LEU A 4 -5.86 4.56 19.07
C LEU A 4 -7.38 4.65 18.81
N LEU A 5 -7.80 5.10 17.63
CA LEU A 5 -9.23 5.27 17.29
C LEU A 5 -9.91 3.95 16.87
N LEU A 6 -9.16 2.95 16.40
CA LEU A 6 -9.70 1.63 16.05
C LEU A 6 -9.95 0.72 17.27
N LEU A 7 -9.27 0.97 18.40
CA LEU A 7 -9.46 0.15 19.61
C LEU A 7 -10.68 0.56 20.44
N TYR A 8 -11.16 1.81 20.32
CA TYR A 8 -12.25 2.32 21.14
C TYR A 8 -13.65 1.95 20.65
N TYR A 9 -13.81 1.60 19.37
CA TYR A 9 -15.11 1.19 18.83
C TYR A 9 -15.49 -0.27 19.15
N LEU A 10 -14.53 -1.10 19.54
CA LEU A 10 -14.75 -2.52 19.89
C LEU A 10 -15.15 -2.75 21.36
N LEU A 11 -15.08 -1.72 22.22
CA LEU A 11 -15.23 -1.86 23.67
C LEU A 11 -16.58 -1.37 24.23
N PHE A 12 -17.45 -0.76 23.42
CA PHE A 12 -18.66 -0.08 23.94
C PHE A 12 -19.94 -0.92 24.06
N PHE A 13 -19.96 -2.18 23.58
CA PHE A 13 -21.21 -2.98 23.56
C PHE A 13 -21.31 -4.08 24.61
N ALA A 14 -20.34 -4.23 25.52
CA ALA A 14 -20.27 -5.37 26.45
C ALA A 14 -21.28 -5.37 27.63
N LEU A 15 -22.34 -4.55 27.64
CA LEU A 15 -23.22 -4.42 28.81
C LEU A 15 -24.70 -4.17 28.45
N SER A 16 -25.46 -5.18 27.99
CA SER A 16 -26.79 -5.52 28.56
C SER A 16 -27.35 -6.87 28.04
N SER A 17 -27.91 -7.67 28.95
CA SER A 17 -29.13 -8.51 28.83
C SER A 17 -29.35 -9.47 27.63
N CYS A 18 -29.64 -10.74 27.93
CA CYS A 18 -29.79 -11.90 27.01
C CYS A 18 -30.61 -11.74 25.71
N GLU A 19 -31.51 -10.77 25.56
CA GLU A 19 -32.18 -10.49 24.27
C GLU A 19 -31.27 -9.78 23.27
N LYS A 20 -30.31 -8.97 23.74
CA LYS A 20 -29.32 -8.31 22.89
C LYS A 20 -28.44 -9.28 22.11
N ASN A 21 -28.21 -10.49 22.60
CA ASN A 21 -27.31 -11.44 21.95
C ASN A 21 -27.79 -11.87 20.55
N ILE A 22 -29.10 -11.90 20.29
CA ILE A 22 -29.65 -12.30 18.99
C ILE A 22 -29.63 -11.12 18.00
N ASP A 23 -30.04 -9.93 18.46
CA ASP A 23 -30.02 -8.71 17.65
C ASP A 23 -28.58 -8.27 17.33
N GLU A 24 -27.67 -8.29 18.32
CA GLU A 24 -26.24 -8.03 18.11
C GLU A 24 -25.61 -9.03 17.14
N GLN A 25 -26.03 -10.30 17.16
CA GLN A 25 -25.54 -11.31 16.22
C GLN A 25 -26.06 -11.08 14.80
N THR A 26 -27.28 -10.55 14.65
CA THR A 26 -27.89 -10.21 13.36
C THR A 26 -27.22 -8.99 12.75
N ASP A 27 -27.04 -7.92 13.54
CA ASP A 27 -26.34 -6.71 13.12
C ASP A 27 -24.88 -6.99 12.76
N PHE A 28 -24.19 -7.79 13.57
CA PHE A 28 -22.80 -8.15 13.29
C PHE A 28 -22.68 -9.09 12.09
N ASN A 29 -23.65 -9.98 11.83
CA ASN A 29 -23.68 -10.74 10.59
C ASN A 29 -23.83 -9.83 9.36
N SER A 30 -24.72 -8.84 9.41
CA SER A 30 -24.89 -7.86 8.33
C SER A 30 -23.61 -7.05 8.10
N PHE A 31 -22.92 -6.66 9.18
CA PHE A 31 -21.60 -6.04 9.10
C PHE A 31 -20.58 -6.97 8.44
N LEU A 32 -20.52 -8.25 8.82
CA LEU A 32 -19.60 -9.23 8.23
C LEU A 32 -19.87 -9.43 6.73
N GLU A 33 -21.13 -9.46 6.30
CA GLU A 33 -21.48 -9.57 4.88
C GLU A 33 -20.99 -8.32 4.10
N SER A 34 -21.25 -7.12 4.61
CA SER A 34 -20.78 -5.87 4.01
C SER A 34 -19.25 -5.77 3.98
N ASN A 35 -18.60 -6.18 5.08
CA ASN A 35 -17.14 -6.19 5.21
C ASN A 35 -16.50 -7.22 4.26
N TYR A 36 -17.15 -8.37 4.04
CA TYR A 36 -16.70 -9.36 3.07
C TYR A 36 -16.68 -8.75 1.66
N GLU A 37 -17.77 -8.11 1.23
CA GLU A 37 -17.83 -7.50 -0.11
C GLU A 37 -16.76 -6.42 -0.30
N PHE A 38 -16.58 -5.56 0.70
CA PHE A 38 -15.52 -4.55 0.67
C PHE A 38 -14.14 -5.17 0.52
N ASN A 39 -13.79 -6.14 1.38
CA ASN A 39 -12.49 -6.78 1.34
C ASN A 39 -12.29 -7.61 0.07
N ASN A 40 -13.35 -8.21 -0.47
CA ASN A 40 -13.27 -9.01 -1.69
C ASN A 40 -12.98 -8.14 -2.91
N ARG A 41 -13.51 -6.90 -2.95
CA ARG A 41 -13.11 -5.91 -3.97
C ARG A 41 -11.63 -5.57 -3.90
N ASN A 42 -11.09 -5.34 -2.69
CA ASN A 42 -9.68 -5.05 -2.50
C ASN A 42 -8.79 -6.25 -2.88
N LEU A 43 -9.18 -7.46 -2.45
CA LEU A 43 -8.51 -8.69 -2.83
C LEU A 43 -8.45 -8.84 -4.35
N ASN A 44 -9.56 -8.64 -5.05
CA ASN A 44 -9.61 -8.74 -6.51
C ASN A 44 -8.71 -7.71 -7.20
N GLN A 45 -8.59 -6.49 -6.67
CA GLN A 45 -7.64 -5.50 -7.19
C GLN A 45 -6.18 -5.96 -7.02
N ASN A 46 -5.80 -6.40 -5.82
CA ASN A 46 -4.45 -6.88 -5.53
C ASN A 46 -4.11 -8.16 -6.30
N ARG A 47 -5.09 -9.04 -6.49
CA ARG A 47 -5.01 -10.27 -7.28
C ARG A 47 -4.79 -9.96 -8.76
N ALA A 48 -5.61 -9.08 -9.34
CA ALA A 48 -5.47 -8.65 -10.73
C ALA A 48 -4.08 -8.05 -10.98
N TYR A 49 -3.65 -7.16 -10.07
CA TYR A 49 -2.33 -6.57 -10.14
C TYR A 49 -1.20 -7.62 -10.11
N TYR A 50 -1.29 -8.60 -9.20
CA TYR A 50 -0.32 -9.68 -9.10
C TYR A 50 -0.24 -10.49 -10.39
N TYR A 51 -1.38 -10.94 -10.93
CA TYR A 51 -1.41 -11.78 -12.13
C TYR A 51 -0.89 -11.03 -13.36
N THR A 52 -1.29 -9.77 -13.56
CA THR A 52 -0.72 -8.93 -14.63
C THR A 52 0.79 -8.76 -14.45
N ARG A 53 1.27 -8.55 -13.22
CA ARG A 53 2.70 -8.38 -12.95
C ARG A 53 3.52 -9.64 -13.27
N ILE A 54 3.00 -10.83 -13.00
CA ILE A 54 3.73 -12.08 -13.29
C ILE A 54 3.63 -12.48 -14.77
N GLU A 55 2.63 -11.99 -15.50
CA GLU A 55 2.61 -12.09 -16.97
C GLU A 55 3.72 -11.23 -17.59
N GLU A 56 3.94 -10.02 -17.05
CA GLU A 56 5.01 -9.13 -17.50
C GLU A 56 6.40 -9.57 -17.03
N ILE A 57 6.51 -10.10 -15.81
CA ILE A 57 7.77 -10.50 -15.15
C ILE A 57 7.59 -11.86 -14.47
N PRO A 58 7.71 -12.98 -15.23
CA PRO A 58 7.44 -14.33 -14.71
C PRO A 58 8.27 -14.73 -13.48
N GLU A 59 9.46 -14.18 -13.28
CA GLU A 59 10.31 -14.49 -12.11
C GLU A 59 9.75 -13.96 -10.78
N LYS A 60 8.71 -13.12 -10.82
CA LYS A 60 7.98 -12.67 -9.63
C LYS A 60 6.91 -13.65 -9.18
N LYS A 61 6.63 -14.69 -9.96
CA LYS A 61 5.63 -15.71 -9.62
C LYS A 61 5.99 -16.42 -8.32
N ILE A 62 5.00 -16.53 -7.45
CA ILE A 62 5.06 -17.33 -6.23
C ILE A 62 4.15 -18.54 -6.45
N ASP A 63 4.72 -19.69 -6.85
CA ASP A 63 3.92 -20.88 -7.19
C ASP A 63 3.00 -21.32 -6.06
N ARG A 64 3.45 -21.19 -4.80
CA ARG A 64 2.63 -21.49 -3.62
C ARG A 64 1.40 -20.60 -3.52
N LEU A 65 1.49 -19.33 -3.87
CA LEU A 65 0.35 -18.40 -3.90
C LEU A 65 -0.61 -18.77 -5.02
N ASN A 66 -0.10 -19.03 -6.22
CA ASN A 66 -0.93 -19.45 -7.36
C ASN A 66 -1.69 -20.76 -7.08
N ASN A 67 -1.09 -21.69 -6.33
CA ASN A 67 -1.74 -22.93 -5.94
C ASN A 67 -2.73 -22.75 -4.78
N LEU A 68 -2.52 -21.74 -3.93
CA LEU A 68 -3.39 -21.46 -2.78
C LEU A 68 -4.65 -20.68 -3.20
N ASP A 69 -4.52 -19.73 -4.12
CA ASP A 69 -5.62 -18.87 -4.59
C ASP A 69 -6.90 -19.65 -4.99
N PRO A 70 -6.85 -20.69 -5.86
CA PRO A 70 -8.04 -21.47 -6.19
C PRO A 70 -8.59 -22.29 -5.01
N LYS A 71 -7.75 -22.69 -4.04
CA LYS A 71 -8.22 -23.39 -2.83
C LYS A 71 -9.04 -22.45 -1.94
N VAL A 72 -8.63 -21.18 -1.84
CA VAL A 72 -9.38 -20.18 -1.06
C VAL A 72 -10.73 -19.90 -1.72
N GLU A 73 -10.78 -19.73 -3.04
CA GLU A 73 -12.03 -19.56 -3.78
C GLU A 73 -12.97 -20.76 -3.59
N ALA A 74 -12.42 -21.98 -3.65
CA ALA A 74 -13.19 -23.21 -3.39
C ALA A 74 -13.76 -23.25 -1.97
N LEU A 75 -12.95 -22.94 -0.95
CA LEU A 75 -13.40 -22.91 0.44
C LEU A 75 -14.46 -21.83 0.68
N ILE A 76 -14.30 -20.64 0.10
CA ILE A 76 -15.31 -19.57 0.15
C ILE A 76 -16.64 -20.05 -0.46
N SER A 77 -16.58 -20.72 -1.62
CA SER A 77 -17.76 -21.30 -2.27
C SER A 77 -18.46 -22.34 -1.38
N ASP A 78 -17.70 -23.20 -0.73
CA ASP A 78 -18.24 -24.24 0.15
C ASP A 78 -18.80 -23.69 1.46
N ILE A 79 -18.22 -22.61 1.98
CA ILE A 79 -18.78 -21.81 3.06
C ILE A 79 -20.14 -21.23 2.66
N ASP A 80 -20.25 -20.64 1.48
CA ASP A 80 -21.52 -20.06 1.00
C ASP A 80 -22.62 -21.11 0.84
N LYS A 81 -22.27 -22.30 0.32
CA LYS A 81 -23.20 -23.43 0.28
C LYS A 81 -23.60 -23.89 1.68
N ALA A 82 -22.67 -23.92 2.62
CA ALA A 82 -22.94 -24.35 3.99
C ALA A 82 -23.85 -23.36 4.75
N ILE A 83 -23.68 -22.06 4.53
CA ILE A 83 -24.57 -21.02 5.06
C ILE A 83 -25.96 -21.15 4.45
N LYS A 84 -26.05 -21.26 3.11
CA LYS A 84 -27.33 -21.36 2.39
C LYS A 84 -28.13 -22.60 2.78
N ASN A 85 -27.45 -23.72 3.01
CA ASN A 85 -28.08 -25.00 3.34
C ASN A 85 -28.18 -25.25 4.86
N GLU A 86 -27.86 -24.25 5.69
CA GLU A 86 -27.92 -24.34 7.16
C GLU A 86 -27.23 -25.58 7.74
N LYS A 87 -26.03 -25.91 7.22
CA LYS A 87 -25.30 -27.11 7.63
C LYS A 87 -25.09 -27.16 9.15
N SER A 88 -25.45 -28.30 9.74
CA SER A 88 -25.30 -28.55 11.18
C SER A 88 -23.85 -28.76 11.63
N SER A 89 -22.98 -29.24 10.73
CA SER A 89 -21.54 -29.45 10.98
C SER A 89 -20.68 -28.61 10.04
N ILE A 90 -19.67 -27.93 10.61
CA ILE A 90 -18.75 -27.02 9.91
C ILE A 90 -17.27 -27.31 10.20
N GLU A 91 -16.99 -28.43 10.87
CA GLU A 91 -15.67 -28.81 11.38
C GLU A 91 -14.65 -28.99 10.25
N ASN A 92 -15.07 -29.58 9.12
CA ASN A 92 -14.21 -29.74 7.95
C ASN A 92 -13.80 -28.40 7.35
N LEU A 93 -14.74 -27.46 7.21
CA LEU A 93 -14.47 -26.10 6.71
C LEU A 93 -13.50 -25.35 7.63
N ILE A 94 -13.67 -25.50 8.94
CA ILE A 94 -12.77 -24.93 9.95
C ILE A 94 -11.37 -25.54 9.85
N SER A 95 -11.27 -26.85 9.60
CA SER A 95 -9.99 -27.53 9.43
C SER A 95 -9.25 -27.03 8.19
N GLU A 96 -9.94 -26.94 7.07
CA GLU A 96 -9.39 -26.45 5.80
C GLU A 96 -8.95 -24.97 5.89
N TYR A 97 -9.76 -24.12 6.51
CA TYR A 97 -9.40 -22.74 6.84
C TYR A 97 -8.06 -22.66 7.59
N ARG A 98 -7.82 -23.53 8.58
CA ARG A 98 -6.55 -23.50 9.35
C ARG A 98 -5.36 -23.90 8.50
N ILE A 99 -5.53 -24.91 7.65
CA ILE A 99 -4.49 -25.34 6.71
C ILE A 99 -4.11 -24.17 5.80
N ILE A 100 -5.12 -23.47 5.28
CA ILE A 100 -4.91 -22.27 4.45
C ILE A 100 -4.16 -21.18 5.21
N LEU A 101 -4.53 -20.88 6.46
CA LEU A 101 -3.82 -19.88 7.25
C LEU A 101 -2.35 -20.25 7.51
N ASP A 102 -2.07 -21.54 7.72
CA ASP A 102 -0.70 -22.01 7.90
C ASP A 102 0.09 -21.98 6.59
N GLU A 103 -0.54 -22.21 5.44
CA GLU A 103 0.06 -21.98 4.12
C GLU A 103 0.37 -20.49 3.90
N ILE A 104 -0.55 -19.58 4.26
CA ILE A 104 -0.37 -18.12 4.18
C ILE A 104 0.87 -17.67 4.95
N LYS A 105 1.03 -18.10 6.20
CA LYS A 105 2.20 -17.75 7.04
C LYS A 105 3.53 -18.05 6.34
N GLN A 106 3.58 -19.15 5.62
CA GLN A 106 4.78 -19.57 4.91
C GLN A 106 5.03 -18.75 3.64
N ILE A 107 3.97 -18.33 2.93
CA ILE A 107 4.08 -17.47 1.74
C ILE A 107 4.64 -16.10 2.13
N VAL A 108 4.10 -15.49 3.18
CA VAL A 108 4.55 -14.18 3.70
C VAL A 108 5.82 -14.28 4.56
N LYS A 109 6.44 -15.46 4.64
CA LYS A 109 7.67 -15.72 5.41
C LYS A 109 7.59 -15.23 6.87
N PHE A 110 6.43 -15.39 7.49
CA PHE A 110 6.15 -14.95 8.87
C PHE A 110 6.33 -13.44 9.12
N ASP A 111 6.25 -12.62 8.07
CA ASP A 111 6.30 -11.16 8.19
C ASP A 111 5.06 -10.65 8.94
N LYS A 112 5.28 -10.07 10.12
CA LYS A 112 4.22 -9.66 11.05
C LYS A 112 3.31 -8.58 10.47
N ASP A 113 3.79 -7.79 9.52
CA ASP A 113 2.98 -6.73 8.91
C ASP A 113 1.91 -7.30 7.96
N TYR A 114 2.10 -8.53 7.48
CA TYR A 114 1.19 -9.23 6.55
C TYR A 114 0.50 -10.44 7.17
N LEU A 115 0.75 -10.71 8.45
CA LEU A 115 0.02 -11.70 9.22
C LEU A 115 -1.21 -11.06 9.82
N ILE A 116 -2.39 -11.54 9.43
CA ILE A 116 -3.59 -11.27 10.23
C ILE A 116 -3.39 -11.85 11.62
N THR A 117 -3.70 -11.06 12.64
CA THR A 117 -3.90 -11.61 13.98
C THR A 117 -5.10 -12.53 13.85
N GLU A 118 -4.89 -13.85 13.94
CA GLU A 118 -5.98 -14.81 14.02
C GLU A 118 -6.98 -14.26 15.03
N LEU A 119 -8.27 -14.11 14.69
CA LEU A 119 -9.30 -13.94 15.70
C LEU A 119 -9.40 -15.28 16.43
N ASN A 120 -8.36 -15.62 17.19
CA ASN A 120 -8.25 -16.78 18.05
C ASN A 120 -9.11 -16.52 19.28
N GLN A 121 -10.40 -16.35 19.02
CA GLN A 121 -11.46 -16.34 20.00
C GLN A 121 -12.19 -17.68 19.96
N ARG A 122 -11.51 -18.81 19.65
CA ARG A 122 -12.11 -20.16 19.77
C ARG A 122 -12.73 -20.43 21.14
N LYS A 123 -12.27 -19.74 22.19
CA LYS A 123 -12.88 -19.80 23.53
C LYS A 123 -14.17 -18.98 23.66
N LYS A 124 -14.38 -17.94 22.85
CA LYS A 124 -15.59 -17.11 22.86
C LYS A 124 -16.61 -17.51 21.78
N THR A 125 -16.20 -18.23 20.73
CA THR A 125 -17.07 -18.48 19.56
C THR A 125 -17.81 -19.82 19.52
N LYS A 126 -17.55 -20.74 20.46
CA LYS A 126 -18.25 -22.05 20.51
C LYS A 126 -19.77 -21.93 20.67
N ASN A 127 -20.25 -20.84 21.27
CA ASN A 127 -21.67 -20.63 21.54
C ASN A 127 -22.41 -19.90 20.40
N TYR A 128 -21.72 -19.51 19.32
CA TYR A 128 -22.35 -18.84 18.18
C TYR A 128 -22.88 -19.82 17.14
N SER A 129 -23.91 -19.38 16.43
CA SER A 129 -24.48 -20.13 15.30
C SER A 129 -23.42 -20.42 14.22
N ASN A 130 -23.60 -21.53 13.51
CA ASN A 130 -22.71 -21.92 12.42
C ASN A 130 -22.63 -20.85 11.33
N LYS A 131 -23.76 -20.22 10.95
CA LYS A 131 -23.79 -19.11 9.99
C LYS A 131 -22.82 -17.99 10.40
N PHE A 132 -22.88 -17.56 11.66
CA PHE A 132 -22.03 -16.50 12.16
C PHE A 132 -20.55 -16.87 12.14
N ARG A 133 -20.22 -18.09 12.60
CA ARG A 133 -18.84 -18.60 12.60
C ARG A 133 -18.29 -18.69 11.18
N LEU A 134 -19.09 -19.14 10.24
CA LEU A 134 -18.73 -19.23 8.83
C LEU A 134 -18.53 -17.84 8.19
N ASN A 135 -19.38 -16.86 8.50
CA ASN A 135 -19.21 -15.47 8.04
C ASN A 135 -17.90 -14.83 8.54
N ILE A 136 -17.50 -15.12 9.79
CA ILE A 136 -16.19 -14.69 10.32
C ILE A 136 -15.05 -15.30 9.49
N ILE A 137 -15.06 -16.62 9.31
CA ILE A 137 -14.03 -17.34 8.56
C ILE A 137 -13.92 -16.80 7.13
N LYS A 138 -15.07 -16.56 6.47
CA LYS A 138 -15.13 -16.02 5.12
C LYS A 138 -14.46 -14.64 5.03
N ASN A 139 -14.71 -13.76 5.99
CA ASN A 139 -14.08 -12.45 6.07
C ASN A 139 -12.56 -12.56 6.30
N GLU A 140 -12.15 -13.37 7.26
CA GLU A 140 -10.74 -13.56 7.58
C GLU A 140 -9.95 -14.11 6.40
N LEU A 141 -10.51 -15.06 5.65
CA LEU A 141 -9.87 -15.61 4.44
C LEU A 141 -9.58 -14.53 3.41
N VAL A 142 -10.57 -13.67 3.11
CA VAL A 142 -10.41 -12.60 2.12
C VAL A 142 -9.40 -11.56 2.59
N ILE A 143 -9.44 -11.16 3.85
CA ILE A 143 -8.47 -10.20 4.43
C ILE A 143 -7.06 -10.80 4.40
N ALA A 144 -6.91 -12.06 4.80
CA ALA A 144 -5.61 -12.74 4.81
C ALA A 144 -5.03 -12.82 3.41
N MET A 145 -5.81 -13.28 2.43
CA MET A 145 -5.38 -13.35 1.05
C MET A 145 -5.07 -11.97 0.47
N ASN A 146 -5.83 -10.94 0.85
CA ASN A 146 -5.54 -9.57 0.43
C ASN A 146 -4.12 -9.15 0.86
N TYR A 147 -3.73 -9.42 2.11
CA TYR A 147 -2.37 -9.16 2.59
C TYR A 147 -1.32 -10.06 1.95
N VAL A 148 -1.64 -11.32 1.61
CA VAL A 148 -0.69 -12.18 0.88
C VAL A 148 -0.42 -11.64 -0.51
N PHE A 149 -1.44 -11.19 -1.24
CA PHE A 149 -1.25 -10.55 -2.53
C PHE A 149 -0.53 -9.20 -2.39
N GLU A 150 -0.86 -8.39 -1.38
CA GLU A 150 -0.10 -7.17 -1.08
C GLU A 150 1.38 -7.47 -0.85
N TYR A 151 1.70 -8.47 -0.02
CA TYR A 151 3.07 -8.95 0.19
C TYR A 151 3.74 -9.41 -1.11
N ALA A 152 3.04 -10.21 -1.92
CA ALA A 152 3.57 -10.68 -3.19
C ALA A 152 3.85 -9.51 -4.15
N ASN A 153 3.02 -8.48 -4.09
CA ASN A 153 3.14 -7.26 -4.88
C ASN A 153 4.27 -6.35 -4.40
N THR A 154 4.53 -6.29 -3.08
CA THR A 154 5.68 -5.58 -2.51
C THR A 154 6.99 -6.35 -2.67
N ALA A 155 6.93 -7.69 -2.75
CA ALA A 155 8.10 -8.54 -2.91
C ALA A 155 8.87 -8.21 -4.20
N LYS A 156 10.00 -7.52 -4.00
CA LYS A 156 10.96 -7.06 -5.01
C LYS A 156 10.40 -6.03 -6.00
N HIS A 157 10.06 -4.85 -5.49
CA HIS A 157 10.89 -3.71 -5.87
C HIS A 157 11.75 -3.35 -4.67
N TYR A 158 13.02 -3.06 -4.91
CA TYR A 158 13.79 -2.18 -4.04
C TYR A 158 13.09 -0.81 -4.02
N ALA A 159 11.96 -0.71 -3.31
CA ALA A 159 11.60 0.51 -2.65
C ALA A 159 12.36 0.45 -1.31
N ASP A 160 13.68 0.71 -1.37
CA ASP A 160 14.39 1.08 -0.14
C ASP A 160 13.53 2.15 0.54
N GLY A 161 13.26 1.94 1.82
CA GLY A 161 12.39 2.82 2.59
C GLY A 161 12.73 4.27 2.35
N PHE A 162 11.71 5.12 2.17
CA PHE A 162 11.84 6.58 2.06
C PHE A 162 13.20 7.02 1.49
N ARG A 163 13.50 6.66 0.24
CA ARG A 163 14.73 7.12 -0.41
C ARG A 163 14.71 8.65 -0.39
N LYS A 164 15.46 9.22 0.52
CA LYS A 164 15.88 10.61 0.45
C LYS A 164 16.82 10.71 -0.76
N LEU A 165 16.71 11.79 -1.50
CA LEU A 165 17.72 12.13 -2.50
C LEU A 165 18.99 12.55 -1.74
N ASP A 166 19.74 11.57 -1.22
CA ASP A 166 20.86 11.81 -0.32
C ASP A 166 22.08 12.40 -1.04
N SER A 167 22.13 12.29 -2.36
CA SER A 167 23.10 12.97 -3.21
C SER A 167 22.40 13.56 -4.43
N ILE A 168 22.27 14.89 -4.45
CA ILE A 168 21.99 15.63 -5.67
C ILE A 168 23.26 16.39 -6.02
N ASN A 169 23.79 16.11 -7.20
CA ASN A 169 24.87 16.87 -7.77
C ASN A 169 24.29 18.01 -8.58
N THR A 170 24.64 19.23 -8.18
CA THR A 170 24.21 20.46 -8.84
C THR A 170 25.33 20.99 -9.73
N ARG A 171 25.06 21.13 -11.03
CA ARG A 171 25.97 21.78 -11.99
C ARG A 171 25.31 23.01 -12.57
N ILE A 172 26.00 24.15 -12.46
CA ILE A 172 25.54 25.42 -13.00
C ILE A 172 26.28 25.70 -14.30
N THR A 173 25.54 26.03 -15.35
CA THR A 173 26.10 26.39 -16.65
C THR A 173 25.42 27.66 -17.14
N GLN A 174 26.18 28.67 -17.55
CA GLN A 174 25.63 29.84 -18.21
C GLN A 174 25.31 29.48 -19.67
N ILE A 175 24.10 29.76 -20.12
CA ILE A 175 23.67 29.57 -21.51
C ILE A 175 23.73 30.93 -22.24
N GLN A 176 23.71 30.90 -23.57
CA GLN A 176 23.59 32.09 -24.41
C GLN A 176 22.41 32.98 -23.97
N ASN A 177 22.61 34.31 -23.97
CA ASN A 177 21.66 35.34 -23.50
C ASN A 177 21.56 35.54 -21.97
N ASN A 178 22.61 35.24 -21.20
CA ASN A 178 22.67 35.39 -19.74
C ASN A 178 21.74 34.48 -18.93
N SER A 179 21.02 33.55 -19.56
CA SER A 179 20.26 32.55 -18.82
C SER A 179 21.18 31.54 -18.13
N ILE A 180 20.73 31.05 -16.97
CA ILE A 180 21.48 30.12 -16.13
C ILE A 180 20.76 28.79 -16.15
N LYS A 181 21.51 27.74 -16.49
CA LYS A 181 21.09 26.35 -16.38
C LYS A 181 21.56 25.76 -15.08
N ILE A 182 20.63 25.20 -14.31
CA ILE A 182 20.92 24.38 -13.15
C ILE A 182 20.57 22.94 -13.52
N ASN A 183 21.59 22.10 -13.61
CA ASN A 183 21.43 20.66 -13.81
C ASN A 183 21.49 19.96 -12.45
N LEU A 184 20.43 19.25 -12.10
CA LEU A 184 20.34 18.41 -10.92
C LEU A 184 20.42 16.94 -11.35
N SER A 185 21.40 16.23 -10.82
CA SER A 185 21.62 14.81 -11.08
C SER A 185 21.65 14.00 -9.79
N SER A 186 21.09 12.80 -9.82
CA SER A 186 20.98 11.88 -8.68
C SER A 186 20.68 10.50 -9.23
N ASP A 187 21.44 9.49 -8.80
CA ASP A 187 21.30 8.12 -9.28
C ASP A 187 19.86 7.60 -9.08
N ILE A 188 19.26 7.95 -7.94
CA ILE A 188 17.88 7.58 -7.59
C ILE A 188 16.89 8.27 -8.54
N ALA A 189 17.00 9.58 -8.72
CA ALA A 189 16.06 10.33 -9.53
C ALA A 189 16.20 10.05 -11.03
N GLN A 190 17.42 9.77 -11.50
CA GLN A 190 17.69 9.39 -12.89
C GLN A 190 17.22 7.98 -13.22
N SER A 191 17.12 7.09 -12.23
CA SER A 191 16.53 5.76 -12.42
C SER A 191 15.01 5.80 -12.72
N ILE A 192 14.34 6.90 -12.37
CA ILE A 192 12.92 7.13 -12.66
C ILE A 192 12.79 7.76 -14.05
N LYS A 193 12.46 6.92 -15.05
CA LYS A 193 12.43 7.30 -16.47
C LYS A 193 11.07 7.81 -16.96
N GLU A 194 9.97 7.40 -16.34
CA GLU A 194 8.61 7.65 -16.82
C GLU A 194 7.78 8.43 -15.80
N ASN A 195 6.81 9.22 -16.29
CA ASN A 195 5.83 9.98 -15.49
C ASN A 195 6.46 10.80 -14.36
N ARG A 196 7.65 11.32 -14.63
CA ARG A 196 8.46 12.11 -13.70
C ARG A 196 8.10 13.58 -13.85
N HIS A 197 7.76 14.21 -12.74
CA HIS A 197 7.44 15.63 -12.66
C HIS A 197 8.32 16.27 -11.59
N ILE A 198 8.94 17.38 -11.96
CA ILE A 198 9.69 18.22 -11.02
C ILE A 198 8.80 19.41 -10.67
N ILE A 199 8.60 19.63 -9.38
CA ILE A 199 7.82 20.74 -8.85
C ILE A 199 8.76 21.56 -7.97
N ILE A 200 8.91 22.85 -8.26
CA ILE A 200 9.68 23.75 -7.40
C ILE A 200 8.73 24.47 -6.46
N ASP A 201 8.89 24.22 -5.16
CA ASP A 201 8.04 24.81 -4.11
C ASP A 201 8.46 26.26 -3.83
N ASN A 202 9.76 26.50 -3.69
CA ASN A 202 10.31 27.84 -3.55
C ASN A 202 11.80 27.89 -3.91
N ILE A 203 12.23 29.10 -4.25
CA ILE A 203 13.63 29.48 -4.42
C ILE A 203 13.92 30.57 -3.40
N LYS A 204 14.99 30.42 -2.62
CA LYS A 204 15.42 31.40 -1.62
C LYS A 204 16.77 32.00 -2.00
N LEU A 205 16.89 33.32 -2.02
CA LEU A 205 18.17 34.04 -2.10
C LEU A 205 18.56 34.52 -0.71
N ASN A 206 19.73 34.11 -0.22
CA ASN A 206 20.25 34.46 1.09
C ASN A 206 19.23 34.20 2.23
N GLY A 207 18.40 33.17 2.07
CA GLY A 207 17.35 32.77 3.02
C GLY A 207 15.98 33.41 2.81
N ILE A 208 15.85 34.39 1.90
CA ILE A 208 14.60 35.11 1.60
C ILE A 208 13.95 34.47 0.37
N ASN A 209 12.64 34.21 0.43
CA ASN A 209 11.89 33.68 -0.73
C ASN A 209 11.91 34.71 -1.87
N GLU A 210 12.34 34.28 -3.05
CA GLU A 210 12.35 35.07 -4.27
C GLU A 210 11.34 34.48 -5.27
N LYS A 211 10.64 35.37 -5.98
CA LYS A 211 9.80 34.98 -7.10
C LYS A 211 10.66 35.01 -8.36
N ILE A 212 11.15 33.85 -8.77
CA ILE A 212 12.00 33.69 -9.95
C ILE A 212 11.24 32.82 -10.93
N ASP A 213 11.09 33.30 -12.16
CA ASP A 213 10.50 32.52 -13.24
C ASP A 213 11.51 31.45 -13.68
N TYR A 214 11.01 30.23 -13.88
CA TYR A 214 11.84 29.09 -14.24
C TYR A 214 11.16 28.25 -15.31
N LYS A 215 11.97 27.58 -16.12
CA LYS A 215 11.52 26.56 -17.07
C LYS A 215 12.20 25.25 -16.74
N ILE A 216 11.40 24.18 -16.73
CA ILE A 216 11.89 22.82 -16.53
C ILE A 216 12.06 22.19 -17.90
N MET A 217 13.26 21.75 -18.22
CA MET A 217 13.55 21.04 -19.46
C MET A 217 13.62 19.53 -19.24
N GLU A 218 13.09 18.76 -20.18
CA GLU A 218 13.22 17.30 -20.18
C GLU A 218 14.63 16.89 -20.66
N ASN A 219 15.34 16.09 -19.87
CA ASN A 219 16.64 15.55 -20.24
C ASN A 219 17.02 14.26 -19.46
N HIS A 220 18.25 13.77 -19.66
CA HIS A 220 18.84 12.62 -18.95
C HIS A 220 19.25 12.89 -17.49
N SER A 221 19.38 14.17 -17.08
CA SER A 221 19.43 14.51 -15.66
C SER A 221 18.02 14.41 -15.07
N PHE A 222 17.87 14.45 -13.75
CA PHE A 222 16.52 14.37 -13.21
C PHE A 222 15.78 15.71 -13.26
N ALA A 223 16.52 16.83 -13.27
CA ALA A 223 15.97 18.15 -13.53
C ALA A 223 17.00 19.07 -14.20
N ASP A 224 16.64 19.66 -15.34
CA ASP A 224 17.25 20.86 -15.87
C ASP A 224 16.33 22.05 -15.59
N ILE A 225 16.83 23.05 -14.87
CA ILE A 225 16.10 24.27 -14.54
C ILE A 225 16.79 25.43 -15.22
N GLU A 226 16.12 26.05 -16.19
CA GLU A 226 16.57 27.28 -16.82
C GLU A 226 15.95 28.49 -16.13
N LEU A 227 16.79 29.49 -15.85
CA LEU A 227 16.47 30.72 -15.14
C LEU A 227 16.98 31.90 -15.96
N ASP A 228 16.18 32.95 -16.13
CA ASP A 228 16.51 34.06 -17.05
C ASP A 228 17.74 34.86 -16.59
N SER A 229 17.84 35.17 -15.30
CA SER A 229 19.03 35.77 -14.69
C SER A 229 18.99 35.59 -13.17
N LEU A 230 20.16 35.38 -12.56
CA LEU A 230 20.30 35.31 -11.10
C LEU A 230 21.25 36.40 -10.61
N LYS A 231 20.95 36.93 -9.43
CA LYS A 231 21.84 37.86 -8.73
C LYS A 231 22.94 37.08 -8.02
N ASN A 232 24.05 37.72 -7.73
CA ASN A 232 25.09 37.10 -6.91
C ASN A 232 24.56 36.79 -5.51
N GLY A 233 24.89 35.62 -4.99
CA GLY A 233 24.47 35.18 -3.66
C GLY A 233 24.21 33.69 -3.54
N LYS A 234 23.77 33.29 -2.35
CA LYS A 234 23.50 31.90 -2.01
C LYS A 234 22.04 31.58 -2.21
N TYR A 235 21.78 30.62 -3.10
CA TYR A 235 20.44 30.15 -3.41
C TYR A 235 20.13 28.85 -2.66
N THR A 236 18.89 28.69 -2.21
CA THR A 236 18.34 27.40 -1.77
C THR A 236 17.10 27.09 -2.59
N LEU A 237 17.14 25.98 -3.32
CA LEU A 237 16.03 25.44 -4.08
C LEU A 237 15.35 24.34 -3.26
N ASN A 238 14.04 24.47 -3.03
CA ASN A 238 13.24 23.40 -2.44
C ASN A 238 12.22 22.93 -3.47
N GLY A 239 12.10 21.63 -3.65
CA GLY A 239 11.15 21.06 -4.58
C GLY A 239 10.81 19.61 -4.29
N ILE A 240 9.98 19.06 -5.15
CA ILE A 240 9.47 17.71 -5.09
C ILE A 240 9.70 17.03 -6.44
N LEU A 241 10.36 15.88 -6.40
CA LEU A 241 10.33 14.91 -7.46
C LEU A 241 9.07 14.06 -7.29
N ARG A 242 8.08 14.31 -8.13
CA ARG A 242 6.84 13.56 -8.17
C ARG A 242 6.88 12.54 -9.29
N TYR A 243 6.46 11.32 -9.01
CA TYR A 243 6.17 10.37 -10.06
C TYR A 243 4.99 9.49 -9.69
N TYR A 244 4.32 8.99 -10.73
CA TYR A 244 3.19 8.08 -10.58
C TYR A 244 3.71 6.66 -10.76
N HIS A 245 3.60 5.89 -9.70
CA HIS A 245 3.84 4.46 -9.75
C HIS A 245 2.49 3.72 -9.65
N ARG A 246 2.54 2.42 -9.88
CA ARG A 246 1.38 1.52 -9.74
C ARG A 246 0.67 1.62 -8.38
N ASN A 247 1.36 2.07 -7.32
CA ASN A 247 0.83 2.23 -5.96
C ASN A 247 0.30 3.65 -5.68
N GLY A 248 0.19 4.48 -6.71
CA GLY A 248 -0.25 5.86 -6.62
C GLY A 248 0.90 6.88 -6.70
N LYS A 249 0.61 8.08 -6.20
CA LYS A 249 1.49 9.24 -6.30
C LYS A 249 2.61 9.15 -5.26
N ILE A 250 3.86 9.22 -5.71
CA ILE A 250 5.05 9.26 -4.84
C ILE A 250 5.69 10.64 -4.97
N ASP A 251 5.88 11.30 -3.82
CA ASP A 251 6.51 12.61 -3.71
C ASP A 251 7.82 12.46 -2.93
N ILE A 252 8.96 12.72 -3.57
CA ILE A 252 10.29 12.73 -2.94
C ILE A 252 10.75 14.18 -2.82
N PRO A 253 10.78 14.77 -1.62
CA PRO A 253 11.26 16.14 -1.45
C PRO A 253 12.78 16.21 -1.67
N PHE A 254 13.23 17.32 -2.24
CA PHE A 254 14.64 17.67 -2.33
C PHE A 254 14.89 19.11 -1.91
N ARG A 255 16.11 19.34 -1.41
CA ARG A 255 16.61 20.66 -1.07
C ARG A 255 18.04 20.76 -1.55
N GLU A 256 18.30 21.72 -2.43
CA GLU A 256 19.62 22.00 -2.95
C GLU A 256 20.07 23.42 -2.66
N THR A 257 21.37 23.59 -2.44
CA THR A 257 21.96 24.89 -2.12
C THR A 257 23.17 25.13 -3.01
N PHE A 258 23.20 26.29 -3.66
CA PHE A 258 24.26 26.65 -4.58
C PHE A 258 24.57 28.14 -4.50
N GLU A 259 25.70 28.56 -5.05
CA GLU A 259 26.17 29.95 -5.02
C GLU A 259 26.39 30.46 -6.44
N ILE A 260 25.93 31.69 -6.69
CA ILE A 260 26.21 32.46 -7.91
C ILE A 260 27.22 33.55 -7.52
N LYS A 261 28.37 33.56 -8.21
CA LYS A 261 29.47 34.50 -8.00
C LYS A 261 29.53 35.54 -9.10
#